data_AF-A0A845BG50-F1
#
_entry.id   AF-A0A845BG50-F1
#
_cell.length_a   1.000
_cell.length_b   1.000
_cell.length_c   1.000
_cell.angle_alpha   90.00
_cell.angle_beta   90.00
_cell.angle_gamma   90.00
#
_symmetry.space_group_name_H-M   'P 1'
#
loop_
_entity.id
_entity.type
_entity.pdbx_description
1 polymer ?
#
loop_
_entity_poly.entity_id
_entity_poly.type
_entity_poly.pdbx_seq_one_letter_code
_entity_poly.pdbx_strand_id
1 'polypeptide(L)'
;MQDRVQACVIGKPKLGLFSFAARMPLIGLMLLALMLAGCGSFSRRSDVGAEASPATAVLPPARPADPLAAFAAQAQPGQQAMLAPAPGALPVPVRVARSYFAASGYPCRALAIGGAGVPREALYCGEPAGWAAARPLLRGGAVGRP
;
A
#
# COMPACT_ATOMS: atom_id res chain seq x y z
N MET A 1 36.54 -40.67 -1.42
CA MET A 1 37.48 -40.66 -0.29
C MET A 1 37.81 -39.21 0.04
N GLN A 2 37.64 -38.83 1.31
CA GLN A 2 38.21 -37.66 2.03
C GLN A 2 37.68 -36.26 1.60
N ASP A 3 36.71 -35.64 2.28
CA ASP A 3 36.67 -35.19 3.69
C ASP A 3 37.67 -34.06 3.98
N ARG A 4 37.18 -32.82 4.11
CA ARG A 4 37.59 -31.83 5.13
C ARG A 4 36.48 -30.81 5.40
N VAL A 5 35.77 -31.08 6.49
CA VAL A 5 35.13 -30.11 7.37
C VAL A 5 36.20 -29.18 7.99
N GLN A 6 35.76 -28.00 8.46
CA GLN A 6 36.43 -27.00 9.34
C GLN A 6 36.79 -25.68 8.61
N ALA A 7 36.42 -24.49 9.09
CA ALA A 7 36.21 -24.10 10.48
C ALA A 7 35.16 -22.98 10.63
N CYS A 8 34.32 -23.12 11.67
CA CYS A 8 33.67 -22.00 12.34
C CYS A 8 34.74 -21.00 12.82
N VAL A 9 34.71 -19.77 12.32
CA VAL A 9 35.32 -18.64 13.04
C VAL A 9 34.18 -17.90 13.73
N ILE A 10 33.87 -18.39 14.93
CA ILE A 10 33.10 -17.69 15.94
C ILE A 10 33.91 -16.45 16.35
N GLY A 11 33.46 -15.30 15.84
CA GLY A 11 33.94 -13.97 16.24
C GLY A 11 33.54 -13.67 17.67
N LYS A 12 34.53 -13.81 18.55
CA LYS A 12 34.57 -13.49 19.98
C LYS A 12 33.96 -12.11 20.29
N PRO A 13 32.89 -11.99 21.10
CA PRO A 13 32.43 -10.69 21.57
C PRO A 13 33.43 -10.16 22.61
N LYS A 14 34.06 -9.03 22.30
CA LYS A 14 34.74 -8.22 23.32
C LYS A 14 33.65 -7.61 24.21
N LEU A 15 33.46 -8.20 25.39
CA LEU A 15 32.77 -7.57 26.51
C LEU A 15 33.53 -6.31 26.90
N GLY A 16 33.16 -5.18 26.29
CA GLY A 16 33.51 -3.85 26.74
C GLY A 16 32.59 -3.48 27.90
N LEU A 17 33.09 -3.65 29.10
CA LEU A 17 32.50 -3.19 30.35
C LEU A 17 32.56 -1.65 30.37
N PHE A 18 31.59 -0.98 29.75
CA PHE A 18 31.40 0.47 29.88
C PHE A 18 30.06 0.73 30.58
N SER A 19 30.17 1.37 31.74
CA SER A 19 29.08 1.87 32.57
C SER A 19 28.04 2.67 31.77
N PHE A 20 26.91 2.03 31.45
CA PHE A 20 25.70 2.68 30.93
C PHE A 20 24.58 2.74 31.97
N ALA A 21 24.92 2.61 33.26
CA ALA A 21 23.95 2.56 34.36
C ALA A 21 23.23 3.89 34.67
N ALA A 22 23.48 4.98 33.93
CA ALA A 22 22.87 6.29 34.20
C ALA A 22 22.02 6.86 33.05
N ARG A 23 21.83 6.13 31.93
CA ARG A 23 21.02 6.59 30.78
C ARG A 23 19.83 5.67 30.48
N MET A 24 19.41 4.89 31.47
CA MET A 24 18.33 3.91 31.34
C MET A 24 16.93 4.31 31.88
N PRO A 25 16.63 5.52 32.43
CA PRO A 25 15.24 5.87 32.70
C PRO A 25 14.56 6.51 31.48
N LEU A 26 15.32 7.12 30.56
CA LEU A 26 14.76 7.94 29.47
C LEU A 26 14.19 7.08 28.32
N ILE A 27 14.83 5.95 28.03
CA ILE A 27 14.37 4.99 27.00
C ILE A 27 13.11 4.26 27.47
N GLY A 28 13.03 3.90 28.75
CA GLY A 28 11.84 3.30 29.35
C GLY A 28 10.62 4.22 29.31
N LEU A 29 10.82 5.51 29.61
CA LEU A 29 9.75 6.51 29.55
C LEU A 29 9.25 6.75 28.11
N MET A 30 10.16 6.69 27.12
CA MET A 30 9.79 6.85 25.71
C MET A 30 9.01 5.63 25.17
N LEU A 31 9.38 4.41 25.55
CA LEU A 31 8.64 3.19 25.20
C LEU A 31 7.25 3.13 25.84
N LEU A 32 7.12 3.62 27.08
CA LEU A 32 5.82 3.75 27.76
C LEU A 32 4.91 4.79 27.08
N ALA A 33 5.48 5.92 26.63
CA ALA A 33 4.73 6.93 25.87
C ALA A 33 4.26 6.42 24.49
N LEU A 34 5.05 5.57 23.82
CA LEU A 34 4.68 4.97 22.53
C LEU A 34 3.52 3.96 22.65
N MET A 35 3.47 3.20 23.75
CA MET A 35 2.37 2.26 24.00
C MET A 35 1.05 2.97 24.35
N LEU A 36 1.10 4.17 24.95
CA LEU A 36 -0.12 4.95 25.24
C LEU A 36 -0.72 5.64 24.00
N ALA A 37 0.07 5.92 22.96
CA ALA A 37 -0.40 6.56 21.74
C ALA A 37 -1.20 5.62 20.79
N GLY A 38 -1.28 4.32 21.10
CA GLY A 38 -1.96 3.32 20.28
C GLY A 38 -3.42 3.02 20.64
N CYS A 39 -3.94 3.55 21.76
CA CYS A 39 -5.29 3.21 22.27
C CYS A 39 -6.30 4.35 22.08
N GLY A 40 -6.36 4.94 20.88
CA GLY A 40 -7.32 5.99 20.51
C GLY A 40 -8.26 5.61 19.37
N SER A 41 -8.15 4.40 18.81
CA SER A 41 -9.02 3.91 17.74
C SER A 41 -10.30 3.28 18.27
N PHE A 42 -11.14 4.01 19.03
CA PHE A 42 -12.56 3.65 19.20
C PHE A 42 -13.35 4.76 19.92
N SER A 43 -13.68 5.84 19.21
CA SER A 43 -14.80 6.74 19.56
C SER A 43 -15.14 7.66 18.38
N ARG A 44 -15.94 7.17 17.42
CA ARG A 44 -16.92 8.05 16.76
C ARG A 44 -18.26 7.77 17.40
N ARG A 45 -18.58 8.59 18.40
CA ARG A 45 -19.90 8.69 19.00
C ARG A 45 -20.81 9.42 18.02
N SER A 46 -22.06 8.97 18.04
CA SER A 46 -23.23 9.49 17.36
C SER A 46 -23.39 11.01 17.45
N ASP A 47 -23.60 11.64 16.30
CA ASP A 47 -24.35 12.91 16.14
C ASP A 47 -25.73 12.48 15.60
N VAL A 48 -26.77 12.41 16.42
CA VAL A 48 -27.77 13.46 16.69
C VAL A 48 -28.23 14.18 15.43
N GLY A 49 -29.53 14.06 15.14
CA GLY A 49 -30.16 14.42 13.89
C GLY A 49 -30.00 15.88 13.48
N ALA A 50 -29.80 16.05 12.18
CA ALA A 50 -30.15 17.25 11.45
C ALA A 50 -31.19 16.83 10.39
N GLU A 51 -32.47 17.06 10.69
CA GLU A 51 -33.48 17.20 9.65
C GLU A 51 -33.13 18.44 8.83
N ALA A 52 -32.54 18.23 7.66
CA ALA A 52 -32.39 19.23 6.63
C ALA A 52 -32.76 18.57 5.31
N SER A 53 -33.97 18.88 4.85
CA SER A 53 -34.50 18.87 3.47
C SER A 53 -33.97 17.80 2.51
N PRO A 54 -34.83 16.95 1.88
CA PRO A 54 -34.39 16.07 0.82
C PRO A 54 -34.08 16.91 -0.43
N ALA A 55 -32.90 17.53 -0.46
CA ALA A 55 -32.21 17.74 -1.72
C ALA A 55 -32.10 16.34 -2.32
N THR A 56 -32.73 16.15 -3.47
CA THR A 56 -32.64 14.93 -4.25
C THR A 56 -31.16 14.72 -4.56
N ALA A 57 -30.47 14.02 -3.68
CA ALA A 57 -29.13 13.54 -3.93
C ALA A 57 -29.31 12.62 -5.13
N VAL A 58 -28.89 13.09 -6.30
CA VAL A 58 -28.65 12.23 -7.44
C VAL A 58 -27.55 11.29 -6.95
N LEU A 59 -27.97 10.17 -6.39
CA LEU A 59 -27.11 9.11 -5.93
C LEU A 59 -26.27 8.76 -7.16
N PRO A 60 -24.94 8.97 -7.15
CA PRO A 60 -24.11 8.51 -8.25
C PRO A 60 -24.45 7.04 -8.46
N PRO A 61 -24.69 6.57 -9.69
CA PRO A 61 -25.05 5.18 -9.91
C PRO A 61 -24.04 4.33 -9.16
N ALA A 62 -24.55 3.40 -8.34
CA ALA A 62 -23.73 2.47 -7.58
C ALA A 62 -22.81 1.77 -8.58
N ARG A 63 -21.57 2.26 -8.70
CA ARG A 63 -20.62 1.71 -9.67
C ARG A 63 -20.38 0.29 -9.20
N PRO A 64 -20.63 -0.73 -10.04
CA PRO A 64 -20.23 -2.10 -9.73
C PRO A 64 -18.79 -2.06 -9.24
N ALA A 65 -18.52 -2.71 -8.11
CA ALA A 65 -17.19 -2.66 -7.48
C ALA A 65 -16.12 -3.03 -8.52
N ASP A 66 -15.33 -2.04 -8.94
CA ASP A 66 -14.33 -2.24 -9.99
C ASP A 66 -13.27 -3.22 -9.47
N PRO A 67 -13.15 -4.44 -10.02
CA PRO A 67 -12.23 -5.45 -9.53
C PRO A 67 -10.77 -5.00 -9.66
N LEU A 68 -10.46 -4.14 -10.64
CA LEU A 68 -9.13 -3.58 -10.81
C LEU A 68 -8.84 -2.52 -9.73
N ALA A 69 -9.82 -1.71 -9.35
CA ALA A 69 -9.68 -0.77 -8.24
C ALA A 69 -9.49 -1.51 -6.90
N ALA A 70 -10.23 -2.61 -6.69
CA ALA A 70 -10.07 -3.45 -5.50
C ALA A 70 -8.68 -4.10 -5.44
N PHE A 71 -8.18 -4.63 -6.55
CA PHE A 71 -6.80 -5.11 -6.65
C PHE A 71 -5.78 -4.01 -6.40
N ALA A 72 -5.97 -2.84 -7.03
CA ALA A 72 -5.13 -1.68 -6.82
C ALA A 72 -5.13 -1.21 -5.36
N ALA A 73 -6.18 -1.46 -4.57
CA ALA A 73 -6.17 -1.09 -3.15
C ALA A 73 -5.25 -1.96 -2.29
N GLN A 74 -5.20 -3.26 -2.57
CA GLN A 74 -4.53 -4.25 -1.72
C GLN A 74 -3.15 -4.68 -2.21
N ALA A 75 -2.88 -4.60 -3.52
CA ALA A 75 -1.70 -5.22 -4.13
C ALA A 75 -0.37 -4.52 -3.85
N GLN A 76 0.66 -5.29 -3.49
CA GLN A 76 2.03 -4.78 -3.38
C GLN A 76 2.68 -4.58 -4.76
N PRO A 77 3.73 -3.76 -4.88
CA PRO A 77 4.47 -3.61 -6.13
C PRO A 77 4.98 -4.96 -6.64
N GLY A 78 4.77 -5.25 -7.93
CA GLY A 78 5.13 -6.54 -8.54
C GLY A 78 4.14 -7.68 -8.28
N GLN A 79 3.13 -7.51 -7.41
CA GLN A 79 2.09 -8.54 -7.28
C GLN A 79 1.30 -8.71 -8.57
N GLN A 80 0.84 -9.94 -8.79
CA GLN A 80 0.04 -10.34 -9.94
C GLN A 80 -1.16 -11.18 -9.49
N ALA A 81 -2.28 -11.03 -10.19
CA ALA A 81 -3.49 -11.82 -10.01
C ALA A 81 -4.17 -12.09 -11.35
N MET A 82 -5.03 -13.11 -11.41
CA MET A 82 -5.94 -13.34 -12.54
C MET A 82 -7.28 -12.68 -12.20
N LEU A 83 -7.68 -11.66 -12.96
CA LEU A 83 -8.87 -10.86 -12.68
C LEU A 83 -9.71 -10.74 -13.95
N ALA A 84 -11.03 -10.83 -13.81
CA ALA A 84 -11.96 -10.40 -14.86
C ALA A 84 -12.09 -8.87 -14.79
N PRO A 85 -11.59 -8.10 -15.77
CA PRO A 85 -11.55 -6.63 -15.67
C PRO A 85 -12.92 -5.97 -15.76
N ALA A 86 -13.91 -6.70 -16.28
CA ALA A 86 -15.29 -6.26 -16.45
C ALA A 86 -16.24 -7.43 -16.19
N PRO A 87 -17.50 -7.17 -15.81
CA PRO A 87 -18.51 -8.22 -15.63
C PRO A 87 -18.65 -9.07 -16.89
N GLY A 88 -18.58 -10.40 -16.74
CA GLY A 88 -18.68 -11.35 -17.85
C GLY A 88 -17.42 -11.49 -18.72
N ALA A 89 -16.36 -10.73 -18.46
CA ALA A 89 -15.08 -10.90 -19.14
C ALA A 89 -14.32 -12.13 -18.61
N LEU A 90 -13.51 -12.75 -19.46
CA LEU A 90 -12.60 -13.81 -19.04
C LEU A 90 -11.50 -13.26 -18.11
N PRO A 91 -11.06 -14.03 -17.10
CA PRO A 91 -9.92 -13.64 -16.27
C PRO A 91 -8.64 -13.48 -17.09
N VAL A 92 -7.96 -12.35 -16.89
CA VAL A 92 -6.66 -12.04 -17.50
C VAL A 92 -5.62 -11.77 -16.42
N PRO A 93 -4.33 -12.00 -16.68
CA PRO A 93 -3.29 -11.62 -15.75
C PRO A 93 -3.23 -10.10 -15.61
N VAL A 94 -3.18 -9.63 -14.37
CA VAL A 94 -3.04 -8.23 -14.00
C VAL A 94 -1.90 -8.14 -13.00
N ARG A 95 -0.93 -7.25 -13.23
CA ARG A 95 0.17 -7.01 -12.30
C ARG A 95 0.36 -5.55 -11.97
N VAL A 96 0.84 -5.24 -10.77
CA VAL A 96 1.27 -3.89 -10.41
C VAL A 96 2.62 -3.62 -11.07
N ALA A 97 2.61 -2.83 -12.13
CA ALA A 97 3.81 -2.46 -12.88
C ALA A 97 4.63 -1.39 -12.15
N ARG A 98 3.96 -0.40 -11.55
CA ARG A 98 4.60 0.68 -10.79
C ARG A 98 3.72 1.16 -9.64
N SER A 99 4.36 1.64 -8.59
CA SER A 99 3.72 2.33 -7.46
C SER A 99 4.46 3.64 -7.17
N TYR A 100 3.74 4.74 -7.01
CA TYR A 100 4.31 6.05 -6.73
C TYR A 100 3.30 6.92 -5.97
N PHE A 101 3.72 8.08 -5.47
CA PHE A 101 2.80 9.09 -4.92
C PHE A 101 2.58 10.20 -5.96
N ALA A 102 1.33 10.59 -6.19
CA ALA A 102 1.01 11.75 -7.01
C ALA A 102 1.46 13.06 -6.32
N ALA A 103 1.46 14.18 -7.07
CA ALA A 103 1.76 15.50 -6.52
C ALA A 103 0.81 15.92 -5.37
N SER A 104 -0.41 15.36 -5.35
CA SER A 104 -1.38 15.51 -4.26
C SER A 104 -1.01 14.72 -2.99
N GLY A 105 0.05 13.91 -3.02
CA GLY A 105 0.46 13.04 -1.92
C GLY A 105 -0.30 11.71 -1.85
N TYR A 106 -1.27 11.46 -2.74
CA TYR A 106 -2.00 10.20 -2.76
C TYR A 106 -1.22 9.08 -3.46
N PRO A 107 -1.31 7.82 -2.96
CA PRO A 107 -0.65 6.69 -3.60
C PRO A 107 -1.34 6.36 -4.93
N CYS A 108 -0.55 6.10 -5.96
CA CYS A 108 -0.99 5.69 -7.28
C CYS A 108 -0.28 4.40 -7.70
N ARG A 109 -1.01 3.55 -8.41
CA ARG A 109 -0.54 2.25 -8.91
C ARG A 109 -0.89 2.11 -10.38
N ALA A 110 0.13 1.88 -11.18
CA ALA A 110 -0.03 1.51 -12.58
C ALA A 110 -0.13 0.00 -12.69
N LEU A 111 -1.22 -0.48 -13.28
CA LEU A 111 -1.50 -1.88 -13.54
C LEU A 111 -1.19 -2.20 -15.00
N ALA A 112 -0.49 -3.29 -15.24
CA ALA A 112 -0.37 -3.90 -16.56
C ALA A 112 -1.39 -5.03 -16.65
N ILE A 113 -2.30 -4.93 -17.62
CA ILE A 113 -3.43 -5.85 -17.84
C ILE A 113 -3.18 -6.64 -19.11
N GLY A 114 -3.33 -7.96 -19.03
CA GLY A 114 -3.01 -8.90 -20.10
C GLY A 114 -1.57 -9.41 -20.03
N GLY A 115 -1.22 -10.32 -20.95
CA GLY A 115 0.10 -10.96 -21.02
C GLY A 115 0.56 -11.15 -22.47
N ALA A 116 1.75 -11.76 -22.64
CA ALA A 116 2.47 -12.14 -23.87
C ALA A 116 2.65 -11.08 -24.99
N GLY A 117 1.70 -10.17 -25.22
CA GLY A 117 1.80 -9.01 -26.10
C GLY A 117 2.04 -7.72 -25.33
N VAL A 118 1.70 -6.58 -25.95
CA VAL A 118 1.79 -5.25 -25.32
C VAL A 118 0.69 -5.14 -24.27
N PRO A 119 1.02 -5.12 -22.96
CA PRO A 119 0.00 -5.06 -21.92
C PRO A 119 -0.68 -3.69 -21.93
N ARG A 120 -2.00 -3.68 -21.69
CA ARG A 120 -2.74 -2.43 -21.50
C ARG A 120 -2.40 -1.87 -20.13
N GLU A 121 -1.93 -0.62 -20.09
CA GLU A 121 -1.70 0.09 -18.84
C GLU A 121 -2.99 0.76 -18.35
N ALA A 122 -3.30 0.61 -17.06
CA ALA A 122 -4.35 1.34 -16.36
C ALA A 122 -3.78 1.96 -15.08
N LEU A 123 -4.21 3.17 -14.75
CA LEU A 123 -3.73 3.88 -13.56
C LEU A 123 -4.85 4.01 -12.55
N TYR A 124 -4.56 3.67 -11.30
CA TYR A 124 -5.47 3.85 -10.17
C TYR A 124 -4.77 4.64 -9.08
N CYS A 125 -5.46 5.64 -8.53
CA CYS A 125 -4.96 6.43 -7.42
C CYS A 125 -5.90 6.32 -6.23
N GLY A 126 -5.32 6.28 -5.03
CA GLY A 126 -6.07 6.41 -3.79
C GLY A 126 -6.66 7.81 -3.66
N GLU A 127 -7.86 7.88 -3.15
CA GLU A 127 -8.61 9.09 -2.83
C GLU A 127 -9.31 8.86 -1.48
N PRO A 128 -9.81 9.90 -0.81
CA PRO A 128 -10.51 9.73 0.47
C PRO A 128 -11.71 8.77 0.41
N ALA A 129 -12.36 8.67 -0.75
CA ALA A 129 -13.51 7.79 -0.97
C ALA A 129 -13.13 6.36 -1.43
N GLY A 130 -11.85 6.08 -1.66
CA GLY A 130 -11.37 4.78 -2.17
C GLY A 130 -10.38 4.92 -3.33
N TRP A 131 -10.18 3.86 -4.08
CA TRP A 131 -9.30 3.87 -5.26
C TRP A 131 -10.10 4.19 -6.51
N ALA A 132 -9.65 5.17 -7.29
CA ALA A 132 -10.31 5.61 -8.51
C ALA A 132 -9.38 5.47 -9.72
N ALA A 133 -9.98 5.18 -10.88
CA ALA A 133 -9.26 5.17 -12.15
C ALA A 133 -8.81 6.60 -12.48
N ALA A 134 -7.52 6.77 -12.70
CA ALA A 134 -6.92 8.04 -13.10
C ALA A 134 -6.46 7.96 -14.56
N ARG A 135 -6.44 9.11 -15.24
CA ARG A 135 -5.94 9.20 -16.61
C ARG A 135 -4.44 9.50 -16.58
N PRO A 136 -3.58 8.65 -17.19
CA PRO A 136 -2.16 8.98 -17.32
C PRO A 136 -2.02 10.23 -18.19
N LEU A 137 -1.40 11.27 -17.65
CA LEU A 137 -1.19 12.56 -18.34
C LEU A 137 -0.17 12.43 -19.48
N LEU A 138 0.71 11.44 -19.40
CA LEU A 138 1.72 11.14 -20.41
C LEU A 138 1.41 9.76 -21.00
N ARG A 139 0.97 9.71 -22.27
CA ARG A 139 0.78 8.45 -23.03
C ARG A 139 2.09 7.69 -23.32
N GLY A 140 3.23 8.11 -22.75
CA GLY A 140 4.55 7.51 -22.98
C GLY A 140 5.60 7.95 -21.94
N GLY A 141 5.19 8.26 -20.71
CA GLY A 141 6.04 8.87 -19.70
C GLY A 141 6.98 7.88 -19.00
N ALA A 142 7.84 7.21 -19.76
CA ALA A 142 9.17 6.97 -19.23
C ALA A 142 9.76 8.36 -18.95
N VAL A 143 9.85 8.74 -17.68
CA VAL A 143 10.98 9.56 -17.28
C VAL A 143 12.17 8.62 -17.49
N GLY A 144 12.73 8.64 -18.70
CA GLY A 144 14.02 8.04 -18.97
C GLY A 144 14.98 8.70 -17.99
N ARG A 145 15.28 7.99 -16.91
CA ARG A 145 16.41 8.37 -16.07
C ARG A 145 17.67 8.07 -16.89
N PRO A 146 18.62 9.02 -16.97
CA PRO A 146 19.91 8.77 -17.61
C PRO A 146 20.66 7.63 -16.90
#